data_AF-A0A7V3CS93-F1
#
_entry.id   AF-A0A7V3CS93-F1
#
_cell.length_a   1.000
_cell.length_b   1.000
_cell.length_c   1.000
_cell.angle_alpha   90.00
_cell.angle_beta   90.00
_cell.angle_gamma   90.00
#
_symmetry.space_group_name_H-M   'P 1'
#
loop_
_entity.id
_entity.type
_entity.pdbx_description
1 polymer ?
#
loop_
_entity_poly.entity_id
_entity_poly.type
_entity_poly.pdbx_seq_one_letter_code
_entity_poly.pdbx_strand_id
1 'polypeptide(L)'
;MKRNILLIAGVILLSSFSIYKFSFSRHQVLMGILLEGLSQMHYSPTKIDDAFSEKVYTLYMKRIDYNKKFLLQSDVEQLAKYRREIDNQINEGDFTFYNLSVDIINKRIKEKESWYKDILSKPLNYNADDVYETNGEKAKYASSTDELKKEWEKMIKYQVISRIDDALNRQEKAKEKNDTTVKIRIWDSIEVDARRKTLKANEAWFKRLYKITDKDRFANYLSTITNIYDPHTEYSAPKEKKSFDETMSGQFEGIGARLQPKEDGIIKVSEIIFNSPSYKQGELKAGDEIHKVAQGAAEPVDITNMDMDE
;
A
#
# COMPACT_ATOMS: atom_id res chain seq x y z
N MET A 1 8.24 68.96 10.20
CA MET A 1 8.98 67.71 9.90
C MET A 1 8.82 66.61 10.96
N LYS A 2 8.97 66.86 12.27
CA LYS A 2 8.91 65.82 13.32
C LYS A 2 7.59 65.04 13.41
N ARG A 3 6.43 65.65 13.09
CA ARG A 3 5.10 65.01 13.16
C ARG A 3 4.83 64.01 12.03
N ASN A 4 5.45 64.21 10.86
CA ASN A 4 5.31 63.30 9.72
C ASN A 4 6.21 62.07 9.85
N ILE A 5 7.35 62.20 10.54
CA ILE A 5 8.28 61.09 10.82
C ILE A 5 7.65 60.08 11.80
N LEU A 6 6.92 60.56 12.81
CA LEU A 6 6.20 59.71 13.76
C LEU A 6 5.04 58.92 13.11
N LEU A 7 4.33 59.53 12.15
CA LEU A 7 3.29 58.84 11.38
C LEU A 7 3.88 57.77 10.45
N ILE A 8 4.99 58.05 9.77
CA ILE A 8 5.67 57.08 8.90
C ILE A 8 6.26 55.91 9.70
N ALA A 9 6.84 56.17 10.88
CA ALA A 9 7.33 55.12 11.78
C ALA A 9 6.20 54.23 12.31
N GLY A 10 5.02 54.80 12.59
CA GLY A 10 3.83 54.04 13.01
C GLY A 10 3.28 53.12 11.90
N VAL A 11 3.29 53.56 10.64
CA VAL A 11 2.86 52.72 9.51
C VAL A 11 3.86 51.59 9.23
N ILE A 12 5.17 51.83 9.35
CA ILE A 12 6.19 50.78 9.19
C ILE A 12 6.07 49.72 10.29
N LEU A 13 5.86 50.13 11.55
CA LEU A 13 5.65 49.22 12.69
C LEU A 13 4.34 48.42 12.64
N LEU A 14 3.30 48.95 11.99
CA LEU A 14 2.03 48.24 11.75
C LEU A 14 2.10 47.32 10.52
N SER A 15 2.92 47.65 9.52
CA SER A 15 3.13 46.82 8.32
C SER A 15 4.07 45.63 8.54
N SER A 16 4.96 45.70 9.55
CA SER A 16 5.85 44.60 9.93
C SER A 16 5.17 43.50 10.75
N PHE A 17 3.93 43.72 11.19
CA PHE A 17 3.04 42.68 11.73
C PHE A 17 2.15 42.07 10.64
N SER A 18 2.68 41.87 9.43
CA SER A 18 2.21 40.73 8.64
C SER A 18 2.70 39.49 9.36
N ILE A 19 1.87 38.98 10.27
CA ILE A 19 2.00 37.64 10.83
C ILE A 19 1.99 36.72 9.60
N TYR A 20 3.17 36.34 9.12
CA TYR A 20 3.34 35.19 8.25
C TYR A 20 2.72 34.05 9.04
N LYS A 21 1.49 33.68 8.68
CA LYS A 21 0.90 32.42 9.14
C LYS A 21 1.76 31.34 8.53
N PHE A 22 2.79 30.93 9.25
CA PHE A 22 3.59 29.77 8.90
C PHE A 22 2.67 28.56 9.05
N SER A 23 1.94 28.24 7.99
CA SER A 23 1.08 27.09 7.93
C SER A 23 1.94 25.93 7.48
N PHE A 24 2.49 25.19 8.44
CA PHE A 24 3.20 23.95 8.15
C PHE A 24 2.23 22.93 7.55
N SER A 25 2.67 22.20 6.54
CA SER A 25 1.91 21.06 6.04
C SER A 25 1.90 19.95 7.10
N ARG A 26 0.90 19.06 7.03
CA ARG A 26 0.84 17.89 7.92
C ARG A 26 2.12 17.06 7.85
N HIS A 27 2.68 16.90 6.64
CA HIS A 27 3.91 16.16 6.41
C HIS A 27 5.11 16.81 7.10
N GLN A 28 5.22 18.13 7.04
CA GLN A 28 6.26 18.88 7.75
C GLN A 28 6.19 18.67 9.27
N VAL A 29 4.98 18.79 9.84
CA VAL A 29 4.78 18.61 11.29
C VAL A 29 5.13 17.19 11.72
N LEU A 30 4.64 16.17 11.01
CA LEU A 30 4.91 14.78 11.34
C LEU A 30 6.40 14.43 11.22
N MET A 31 7.05 14.87 10.15
CA MET A 31 8.48 14.67 9.96
C MET A 31 9.27 15.35 11.08
N GLY A 32 8.96 16.61 11.40
CA GLY A 32 9.64 17.36 12.45
C GLY A 32 9.57 16.65 13.81
N ILE A 33 8.37 16.24 14.23
CA ILE A 33 8.17 15.51 15.50
C ILE A 33 8.94 14.19 15.49
N LEU A 34 8.91 13.45 14.38
CA LEU A 34 9.61 12.18 14.24
C LEU A 34 11.12 12.37 14.41
N LEU A 35 11.72 13.30 13.67
CA LEU A 35 13.17 13.56 13.71
C LEU A 35 13.60 14.09 15.07
N GLU A 36 12.83 14.97 15.69
CA GLU A 36 13.12 15.47 17.04
C GLU A 36 13.15 14.30 18.04
N GLY A 37 12.12 13.44 18.02
CA GLY A 37 12.06 12.24 18.84
C GLY A 37 13.25 11.29 18.61
N LEU A 38 13.60 11.04 17.34
CA LEU A 38 14.76 10.21 16.99
C LEU A 38 16.09 10.83 17.43
N SER A 39 16.22 12.15 17.34
CA SER A 39 17.46 12.83 17.73
C SER A 39 17.69 12.81 19.25
N GLN A 40 16.62 12.92 20.04
CA GLN A 40 16.70 13.06 21.51
C GLN A 40 16.58 11.72 22.25
N MET A 41 15.78 10.79 21.73
CA MET A 41 15.39 9.57 22.47
C MET A 41 15.96 8.29 21.88
N HIS A 42 16.46 8.30 20.63
CA HIS A 42 17.01 7.10 20.02
C HIS A 42 18.33 6.70 20.67
N TYR A 43 18.52 5.41 20.94
CA TYR A 43 19.72 4.91 21.60
C TYR A 43 21.01 5.19 20.81
N SER A 44 20.94 5.13 19.48
CA SER A 44 22.05 5.44 18.57
C SER A 44 21.60 6.39 17.47
N PRO A 45 21.55 7.71 17.72
CA PRO A 45 21.14 8.69 16.71
C PRO A 45 22.07 8.65 15.49
N THR A 46 21.48 8.72 14.30
CA THR A 46 22.22 8.75 13.03
C THR A 46 22.36 10.20 12.55
N LYS A 47 23.49 10.52 11.90
CA LYS A 47 23.66 11.80 11.20
C LYS A 47 22.84 11.80 9.93
N ILE A 48 22.09 12.88 9.69
CA ILE A 48 21.30 13.07 8.48
C ILE A 48 22.20 13.80 7.47
N ASP A 49 22.90 13.01 6.64
CA ASP A 49 23.86 13.45 5.62
C ASP A 49 23.65 12.68 4.29
N ASP A 50 24.48 12.93 3.26
CA ASP A 50 24.42 12.24 1.97
C ASP A 50 24.40 10.69 2.10
N ALA A 51 25.11 10.13 3.08
CA ALA A 51 25.17 8.68 3.28
C ALA A 51 23.85 8.15 3.87
N PHE A 52 23.21 8.93 4.74
CA PHE A 52 21.84 8.68 5.18
C PHE A 52 20.86 8.71 3.99
N SER A 53 20.96 9.74 3.14
CA SER A 53 20.14 9.90 1.92
C SER A 53 20.25 8.72 0.97
N GLU A 54 21.47 8.23 0.71
CA GLU A 54 21.67 7.07 -0.16
C GLU A 54 20.98 5.81 0.37
N LYS A 55 21.00 5.61 1.69
CA LYS A 55 20.32 4.49 2.36
C LYS A 55 18.81 4.63 2.29
N VAL A 56 18.27 5.82 2.60
CA VAL A 56 16.83 6.11 2.51
C VAL A 56 16.35 5.90 1.07
N TYR A 57 17.04 6.48 0.08
CA TYR A 57 16.74 6.29 -1.33
C TYR A 57 16.69 4.80 -1.69
N THR A 58 17.74 4.04 -1.32
CA THR A 58 17.83 2.63 -1.68
C THR A 58 16.70 1.80 -1.06
N LEU A 59 16.40 1.99 0.22
CA LEU A 59 15.33 1.27 0.89
C LEU A 59 13.94 1.70 0.38
N TYR A 60 13.74 2.98 0.13
CA TYR A 60 12.48 3.52 -0.38
C TYR A 60 12.18 2.98 -1.78
N MET A 61 13.17 3.01 -2.69
CA MET A 61 13.03 2.45 -4.03
C MET A 61 12.68 0.96 -4.02
N LYS A 62 13.20 0.19 -3.05
CA LYS A 62 12.80 -1.21 -2.85
C LYS A 62 11.34 -1.32 -2.37
N ARG A 63 10.88 -0.44 -1.49
CA ARG A 63 9.50 -0.49 -0.95
C ARG A 63 8.45 -0.10 -1.99
N ILE A 64 8.74 0.87 -2.85
CA ILE A 64 7.78 1.30 -3.88
C ILE A 64 7.63 0.29 -5.02
N ASP A 65 8.72 -0.39 -5.44
CA ASP A 65 8.68 -1.32 -6.56
C ASP A 65 9.75 -2.43 -6.48
N TYR A 66 9.73 -3.23 -5.42
CA TYR A 66 10.69 -4.34 -5.20
C TYR A 66 10.83 -5.27 -6.41
N ASN A 67 9.70 -5.61 -7.04
CA ASN A 67 9.67 -6.53 -8.17
C ASN A 67 9.88 -5.84 -9.53
N LYS A 68 10.13 -4.52 -9.55
CA LYS A 68 10.41 -3.73 -10.76
C LYS A 68 9.31 -3.84 -11.83
N LYS A 69 8.06 -3.89 -11.39
CA LYS A 69 6.87 -4.08 -12.26
C LYS A 69 6.28 -2.76 -12.71
N PHE A 70 6.55 -1.67 -12.00
CA PHE A 70 5.91 -0.37 -12.20
C PHE A 70 6.84 0.68 -12.77
N LEU A 71 8.10 0.75 -12.36
CA LEU A 71 8.99 1.80 -12.80
C LEU A 71 9.76 1.42 -14.06
N LEU A 72 9.99 2.39 -14.94
CA LEU A 72 10.98 2.29 -16.01
C LEU A 72 12.35 2.72 -15.48
N GLN A 73 13.39 2.30 -16.19
CA GLN A 73 14.76 2.74 -15.94
C GLN A 73 14.88 4.28 -15.94
N SER A 74 14.18 4.97 -16.84
CA SER A 74 14.15 6.44 -16.90
C SER A 74 13.48 7.09 -15.69
N ASP A 75 12.46 6.45 -15.10
CA ASP A 75 11.82 6.93 -13.87
C ASP A 75 12.79 6.83 -12.69
N VAL A 76 13.51 5.71 -12.61
CA VAL A 76 14.54 5.48 -11.57
C VAL A 76 15.68 6.48 -11.71
N GLU A 77 16.10 6.78 -12.94
CA GLU A 77 17.13 7.81 -13.21
C GLU A 77 16.66 9.21 -12.83
N GLN A 78 15.38 9.53 -13.06
CA GLN A 78 14.80 10.80 -12.64
C GLN A 78 14.82 10.95 -11.12
N LEU A 79 14.43 9.89 -10.40
CA LEU A 79 14.44 9.85 -8.93
C LEU A 79 15.87 9.84 -8.37
N ALA A 80 16.81 9.19 -9.05
CA ALA A 80 18.20 9.10 -8.63
C ALA A 80 18.92 10.46 -8.53
N LYS A 81 18.39 11.51 -9.18
CA LYS A 81 18.90 12.88 -9.05
C LYS A 81 18.87 13.40 -7.61
N TYR A 82 17.92 12.91 -6.81
CA TYR A 82 17.76 13.30 -5.41
C TYR A 82 18.43 12.34 -4.44
N ARG A 83 19.16 11.33 -4.92
CA ARG A 83 19.71 10.25 -4.09
C ARG A 83 20.54 10.74 -2.89
N ARG A 84 21.20 11.89 -3.03
CA ARG A 84 22.03 12.53 -1.99
C ARG A 84 21.43 13.81 -1.43
N GLU A 85 20.20 14.15 -1.79
CA GLU A 85 19.56 15.42 -1.43
C GLU A 85 18.36 15.19 -0.48
N ILE A 86 18.10 13.94 -0.09
CA ILE A 86 16.96 13.61 0.77
C ILE A 86 17.15 14.21 2.18
N ASP A 87 18.38 14.26 2.68
CA ASP A 87 18.76 14.84 3.96
C ASP A 87 18.54 16.36 3.95
N ASN A 88 18.95 17.05 2.89
CA ASN A 88 18.63 18.46 2.68
C ASN A 88 17.11 18.68 2.71
N GLN A 89 16.36 17.88 1.95
CA GLN A 89 14.89 17.97 1.91
C GLN A 89 14.26 17.74 3.28
N ILE A 90 14.72 16.72 4.02
CA ILE A 90 14.25 16.42 5.37
C ILE A 90 14.50 17.60 6.32
N ASN A 91 15.70 18.19 6.28
CA ASN A 91 16.08 19.31 7.14
C ASN A 91 15.32 20.60 6.80
N GLU A 92 15.04 20.83 5.51
CA GLU A 92 14.32 22.00 5.01
C GLU A 92 12.79 21.84 5.07
N GLY A 93 12.30 20.64 5.40
CA GLY A 93 10.88 20.31 5.34
C GLY A 93 10.32 20.31 3.91
N ASP A 94 11.17 20.03 2.93
CA ASP A 94 10.82 19.79 1.54
C ASP A 94 10.51 18.30 1.30
N PHE A 95 9.62 18.02 0.35
CA PHE A 95 9.19 16.67 0.00
C PHE A 95 9.26 16.43 -1.52
N THR A 96 10.10 17.17 -2.24
CA THR A 96 10.22 17.08 -3.71
C THR A 96 10.45 15.64 -4.19
N PHE A 97 11.39 14.92 -3.59
CA PHE A 97 11.67 13.52 -3.92
C PHE A 97 10.46 12.62 -3.68
N TYR A 98 9.85 12.74 -2.50
CA TYR A 98 8.67 11.96 -2.13
C TYR A 98 7.51 12.22 -3.08
N ASN A 99 7.14 13.48 -3.30
CA ASN A 99 6.03 13.87 -4.17
C ASN A 99 6.26 13.38 -5.61
N LEU A 100 7.48 13.57 -6.14
CA LEU A 100 7.83 13.09 -7.48
C LEU A 100 7.69 11.56 -7.59
N SER A 101 8.13 10.82 -6.56
CA SER A 101 8.00 9.36 -6.55
C SER A 101 6.55 8.89 -6.53
N VAL A 102 5.68 9.59 -5.79
CA VAL A 102 4.24 9.33 -5.68
C VAL A 102 3.55 9.62 -7.02
N ASP A 103 3.89 10.72 -7.67
CA ASP A 103 3.34 11.09 -8.97
C ASP A 103 3.72 10.07 -10.05
N ILE A 104 4.99 9.67 -10.09
CA ILE A 104 5.49 8.65 -11.03
C ILE A 104 4.76 7.33 -10.79
N ILE A 105 4.71 6.82 -9.56
CA ILE A 105 4.12 5.49 -9.30
C ILE A 105 2.62 5.48 -9.58
N ASN A 106 1.89 6.54 -9.23
CA ASN A 106 0.45 6.66 -9.51
C ASN A 106 0.20 6.72 -11.02
N LYS A 107 1.01 7.48 -11.76
CA LYS A 107 0.96 7.50 -13.23
C LYS A 107 1.19 6.10 -13.81
N ARG A 108 2.23 5.39 -13.37
CA ARG A 108 2.57 4.04 -13.87
C ARG A 108 1.52 3.00 -13.53
N ILE A 109 0.92 3.05 -12.34
CA ILE A 109 -0.20 2.16 -11.97
C ILE A 109 -1.36 2.37 -12.95
N LYS A 110 -1.74 3.63 -13.21
CA LYS A 110 -2.84 3.97 -14.11
C LYS A 110 -2.58 3.53 -15.56
N GLU A 111 -1.38 3.77 -16.09
CA GLU A 111 -1.01 3.37 -17.45
C GLU A 111 -1.09 1.85 -17.67
N LYS A 112 -0.76 1.07 -16.62
CA LYS A 112 -0.57 -0.39 -16.72
C LYS A 112 -1.80 -1.20 -16.39
N GLU A 113 -2.82 -0.60 -15.79
CA GLU A 113 -4.06 -1.31 -15.45
C GLU A 113 -4.70 -1.98 -16.67
N SER A 114 -4.64 -1.38 -17.84
CA SER A 114 -5.21 -1.99 -19.05
C SER A 114 -4.47 -3.25 -19.51
N TRP A 115 -3.17 -3.38 -19.19
CA TRP A 115 -2.32 -4.42 -19.78
C TRP A 115 -2.76 -5.82 -19.40
N TYR A 116 -3.15 -6.05 -18.14
CA TYR A 116 -3.55 -7.40 -17.73
C TYR A 116 -4.84 -7.85 -18.42
N LYS A 117 -5.76 -6.91 -18.70
CA LYS A 117 -7.00 -7.19 -19.44
C LYS A 117 -6.67 -7.58 -20.87
N ASP A 118 -5.81 -6.81 -21.52
CA ASP A 118 -5.37 -7.07 -22.90
C ASP A 118 -4.68 -8.42 -23.03
N ILE A 119 -3.74 -8.73 -22.12
CA ILE A 119 -2.96 -9.98 -22.13
C ILE A 119 -3.88 -11.18 -21.92
N LEU A 120 -4.79 -11.11 -20.94
CA LEU A 120 -5.69 -12.23 -20.61
C LEU A 120 -6.86 -12.39 -21.57
N SER A 121 -7.18 -11.37 -22.37
CA SER A 121 -8.23 -11.45 -23.40
C SER A 121 -7.93 -12.46 -24.51
N LYS A 122 -6.64 -12.80 -24.71
CA LYS A 122 -6.16 -13.72 -25.73
C LYS A 122 -5.66 -15.03 -25.12
N PRO A 123 -5.68 -16.14 -25.88
CA PRO A 123 -4.97 -17.36 -25.48
C PRO A 123 -3.48 -17.08 -25.31
N LEU A 124 -2.86 -17.64 -24.27
CA LEU A 124 -1.43 -17.50 -24.03
C LEU A 124 -0.64 -18.56 -24.80
N ASN A 125 0.57 -18.20 -25.25
CA ASN A 125 1.46 -19.16 -25.90
C ASN A 125 2.27 -19.93 -24.85
N TYR A 126 1.91 -21.19 -24.59
CA TYR A 126 2.60 -22.06 -23.62
C TYR A 126 3.81 -22.80 -24.20
N ASN A 127 4.04 -22.74 -25.52
CA ASN A 127 5.16 -23.45 -26.17
C ASN A 127 6.45 -22.61 -26.27
N ALA A 128 6.39 -21.33 -25.90
CA ALA A 128 7.56 -20.46 -25.87
C ALA A 128 8.44 -20.77 -24.65
N ASP A 129 9.75 -20.87 -24.88
CA ASP A 129 10.79 -21.07 -23.86
C ASP A 129 11.12 -19.74 -23.14
N ASP A 130 10.14 -19.25 -22.38
CA ASP A 130 10.26 -18.02 -21.62
C ASP A 130 10.76 -18.30 -20.20
N VAL A 131 11.69 -17.46 -19.72
CA VAL A 131 12.12 -17.44 -18.31
C VAL A 131 11.52 -16.22 -17.62
N TYR A 132 10.86 -16.44 -16.49
CA TYR A 132 10.36 -15.39 -15.61
C TYR A 132 11.10 -15.41 -14.28
N GLU A 133 11.80 -14.32 -13.95
CA GLU A 133 12.52 -14.16 -12.69
C GLU A 133 11.52 -13.76 -11.58
N THR A 134 11.36 -14.63 -10.59
CA THR A 134 10.48 -14.37 -9.44
C THR A 134 11.18 -13.58 -8.33
N ASN A 135 12.51 -13.51 -8.34
CA ASN A 135 13.28 -12.76 -7.37
C ASN A 135 13.43 -11.28 -7.80
N GLY A 136 12.74 -10.38 -7.10
CA GLY A 136 12.77 -8.94 -7.35
C GLY A 136 14.17 -8.31 -7.23
N GLU A 137 15.07 -8.87 -6.42
CA GLU A 137 16.45 -8.37 -6.33
C GLU A 137 17.22 -8.56 -7.63
N LYS A 138 17.01 -9.71 -8.30
CA LYS A 138 17.66 -10.07 -9.57
C LYS A 138 16.99 -9.45 -10.79
N ALA A 139 15.73 -9.04 -10.68
CA ALA A 139 15.01 -8.35 -11.74
C ALA A 139 15.77 -7.08 -12.18
N LYS A 140 15.53 -6.59 -13.40
CA LYS A 140 16.07 -5.32 -13.89
C LYS A 140 14.91 -4.38 -14.23
N TYR A 141 15.14 -3.08 -14.08
CA TYR A 141 14.16 -2.10 -14.57
C TYR A 141 14.17 -2.13 -16.10
N ALA A 142 12.98 -2.18 -16.69
CA ALA A 142 12.84 -2.16 -18.13
C ALA A 142 13.24 -0.79 -18.68
N SER A 143 13.94 -0.79 -19.82
CA SER A 143 14.40 0.42 -20.50
C SER A 143 13.28 1.13 -21.27
N SER A 144 12.20 0.40 -21.60
CA SER A 144 11.07 0.91 -22.37
C SER A 144 9.74 0.32 -21.91
N THR A 145 8.64 0.98 -22.29
CA THR A 145 7.29 0.50 -22.03
C THR A 145 7.04 -0.88 -22.66
N ASP A 146 7.58 -1.14 -23.87
CA ASP A 146 7.39 -2.42 -24.57
C ASP A 146 8.14 -3.56 -23.88
N GLU A 147 9.36 -3.31 -23.42
CA GLU A 147 10.12 -4.28 -22.63
C GLU A 147 9.38 -4.60 -21.32
N LEU A 148 8.85 -3.58 -20.65
CA LEU A 148 8.09 -3.78 -19.42
C LEU A 148 6.78 -4.54 -19.69
N LYS A 149 6.10 -4.29 -20.81
CA LYS A 149 4.91 -5.03 -21.20
C LYS A 149 5.21 -6.50 -21.44
N LYS A 150 6.36 -6.84 -22.03
CA LYS A 150 6.82 -8.24 -22.16
C LYS A 150 7.07 -8.90 -20.79
N GLU A 151 7.65 -8.18 -19.84
CA GLU A 151 7.81 -8.71 -18.47
C GLU A 151 6.46 -8.91 -17.77
N TRP A 152 5.47 -8.05 -18.04
CA TRP A 152 4.08 -8.26 -17.58
C TRP A 152 3.42 -9.48 -18.24
N GLU A 153 3.65 -9.70 -19.54
CA GLU A 153 3.18 -10.90 -20.25
C GLU A 153 3.74 -12.17 -19.61
N LYS A 154 5.05 -12.20 -19.33
CA LYS A 154 5.69 -13.32 -18.62
C LYS A 154 5.12 -13.53 -17.22
N MET A 155 4.96 -12.45 -16.44
CA MET A 155 4.38 -12.51 -15.10
C MET A 155 2.97 -13.09 -15.11
N ILE A 156 2.11 -12.59 -16.00
CA ILE A 156 0.72 -13.04 -16.09
C ILE A 156 0.66 -14.48 -16.60
N LYS A 157 1.49 -14.84 -17.59
CA LYS A 157 1.64 -16.22 -18.05
C LYS A 157 2.04 -17.15 -16.91
N TYR A 158 3.02 -16.74 -16.09
CA TYR A 158 3.41 -17.49 -14.89
C TYR A 158 2.25 -17.67 -13.90
N GLN A 159 1.47 -16.62 -13.62
CA GLN A 159 0.28 -16.72 -12.76
C GLN A 159 -0.76 -17.70 -13.30
N VAL A 160 -1.01 -17.68 -14.61
CA VAL A 160 -1.97 -18.60 -15.25
C VAL A 160 -1.45 -20.02 -15.19
N ILE A 161 -0.17 -20.26 -15.53
CA ILE A 161 0.47 -21.58 -15.47
C ILE A 161 0.39 -22.15 -14.06
N SER A 162 0.73 -21.37 -13.03
CA SER A 162 0.64 -21.81 -11.63
C SER A 162 -0.77 -22.27 -11.26
N ARG A 163 -1.82 -21.61 -11.75
CA ARG A 163 -3.21 -22.03 -11.51
C ARG A 163 -3.61 -23.27 -12.31
N ILE A 164 -3.08 -23.43 -13.52
CA ILE A 164 -3.29 -24.64 -14.33
C ILE A 164 -2.63 -25.83 -13.64
N ASP A 165 -1.38 -25.68 -13.20
CA ASP A 165 -0.61 -26.70 -12.48
C ASP A 165 -1.34 -27.13 -11.19
N ASP A 166 -1.80 -26.18 -10.38
CA ASP A 166 -2.64 -26.46 -9.21
C ASP A 166 -3.89 -27.29 -9.55
N ALA A 167 -4.56 -26.98 -10.66
CA ALA A 167 -5.77 -27.67 -11.08
C ALA A 167 -5.47 -29.09 -11.59
N LEU A 168 -4.40 -29.27 -12.37
CA LEU A 168 -3.96 -30.58 -12.86
C LEU A 168 -3.53 -31.47 -11.69
N ASN A 169 -2.71 -30.96 -10.79
CA ASN A 169 -2.25 -31.66 -9.58
C ASN A 169 -3.43 -32.12 -8.70
N ARG A 170 -4.49 -31.30 -8.57
CA ARG A 170 -5.72 -31.70 -7.85
C ARG A 170 -6.45 -32.83 -8.55
N GLN A 171 -6.57 -32.77 -9.87
CA GLN A 171 -7.23 -33.82 -10.65
C GLN A 171 -6.45 -35.14 -10.59
N GLU A 172 -5.11 -35.11 -10.64
CA GLU A 172 -4.27 -36.29 -10.50
C GLU A 172 -4.42 -36.95 -9.14
N LYS A 173 -4.32 -36.17 -8.06
CA LYS A 173 -4.55 -36.67 -6.69
C LYS A 173 -5.95 -37.24 -6.48
N ALA A 174 -6.97 -36.65 -7.11
CA ALA A 174 -8.33 -37.16 -7.05
C ALA A 174 -8.46 -38.52 -7.76
N LYS A 175 -7.80 -38.69 -8.92
CA LYS A 175 -7.73 -39.98 -9.63
C LYS A 175 -7.02 -41.04 -8.79
N GLU A 176 -5.89 -40.71 -8.19
CA GLU A 176 -5.14 -41.63 -7.31
C GLU A 176 -5.96 -42.10 -6.10
N LYS A 177 -6.78 -41.21 -5.54
CA LYS A 177 -7.61 -41.49 -4.36
C LYS A 177 -9.01 -41.98 -4.67
N ASN A 178 -9.37 -42.16 -5.95
CA ASN A 178 -10.73 -42.46 -6.39
C ASN A 178 -11.79 -41.48 -5.83
N ASP A 179 -11.40 -40.21 -5.65
CA ASP A 179 -12.29 -39.17 -5.12
C ASP A 179 -13.24 -38.69 -6.23
N THR A 180 -14.52 -39.03 -6.11
CA THR A 180 -15.57 -38.68 -7.08
C THR A 180 -16.12 -37.26 -6.90
N THR A 181 -15.71 -36.54 -5.84
CA THR A 181 -16.15 -35.17 -5.61
C THR A 181 -15.47 -34.16 -6.55
N VAL A 182 -14.27 -34.48 -7.04
CA VAL A 182 -13.51 -33.62 -7.94
C VAL A 182 -13.86 -33.93 -9.41
N LYS A 183 -14.55 -32.99 -10.05
CA LYS A 183 -14.86 -33.09 -11.49
C LYS A 183 -13.60 -32.95 -12.33
N ILE A 184 -13.27 -33.98 -13.11
CA ILE A 184 -12.18 -33.94 -14.09
C ILE A 184 -12.60 -33.07 -15.29
N ARG A 185 -11.78 -32.07 -15.60
CA ARG A 185 -11.99 -31.11 -16.69
C ARG A 185 -10.89 -31.29 -17.74
N ILE A 186 -11.24 -31.01 -18.99
CA ILE A 186 -10.30 -30.97 -20.11
C ILE A 186 -9.41 -29.72 -20.04
N TRP A 187 -8.24 -29.76 -20.69
CA TRP A 187 -7.24 -28.70 -20.65
C TRP A 187 -7.82 -27.32 -21.03
N ASP A 188 -8.56 -27.20 -22.14
CA ASP A 188 -9.17 -25.93 -22.58
C ASP A 188 -10.06 -25.31 -21.49
N SER A 189 -10.83 -26.15 -20.79
CA SER A 189 -11.69 -25.70 -19.71
C SER A 189 -10.90 -25.24 -18.47
N ILE A 190 -9.74 -25.84 -18.21
CA ILE A 190 -8.86 -25.44 -17.11
C ILE A 190 -8.16 -24.12 -17.45
N GLU A 191 -7.66 -23.99 -18.68
CA GLU A 191 -6.99 -22.80 -19.21
C GLU A 191 -7.89 -21.57 -19.11
N VAL A 192 -9.12 -21.67 -19.62
CA VAL A 192 -10.10 -20.56 -19.60
C VAL A 192 -10.45 -20.17 -18.16
N ASP A 193 -10.63 -21.16 -17.27
CA ASP A 193 -10.91 -20.89 -15.85
C ASP A 193 -9.71 -20.24 -15.14
N ALA A 194 -8.49 -20.69 -15.44
CA ALA A 194 -7.26 -20.14 -14.89
C ALA A 194 -7.04 -18.69 -15.35
N ARG A 195 -7.25 -18.38 -16.63
CA ARG A 195 -7.21 -17.00 -17.15
C ARG A 195 -8.28 -16.13 -16.49
N ARG A 196 -9.52 -16.60 -16.39
CA ARG A 196 -10.62 -15.87 -15.74
C ARG A 196 -10.34 -15.57 -14.26
N LYS A 197 -9.80 -16.55 -13.52
CA LYS A 197 -9.40 -16.36 -12.12
C LYS A 197 -8.24 -15.39 -11.99
N THR A 198 -7.27 -15.46 -12.90
CA THR A 198 -6.14 -14.51 -12.94
C THR A 198 -6.61 -13.09 -13.26
N LEU A 199 -7.60 -12.94 -14.14
CA LEU A 199 -8.22 -11.65 -14.45
C LEU A 199 -8.84 -11.02 -13.20
N LYS A 200 -9.71 -11.78 -12.49
CA LYS A 200 -10.32 -11.34 -11.24
C LYS A 200 -9.29 -10.99 -10.17
N ALA A 201 -8.24 -11.80 -10.02
CA ALA A 201 -7.19 -11.56 -9.04
C ALA A 201 -6.40 -10.27 -9.33
N ASN A 202 -6.08 -10.00 -10.61
CA ASN A 202 -5.40 -8.77 -11.01
C ASN A 202 -6.33 -7.55 -10.86
N GLU A 203 -7.61 -7.66 -11.21
CA GLU A 203 -8.59 -6.59 -10.97
C GLU A 203 -8.67 -6.24 -9.47
N ALA A 204 -8.76 -7.24 -8.60
CA ALA A 204 -8.75 -7.03 -7.16
C ALA A 204 -7.43 -6.43 -6.67
N TRP A 205 -6.29 -6.81 -7.25
CA TRP A 205 -4.99 -6.23 -6.92
C TRP A 205 -4.90 -4.76 -7.29
N PHE A 206 -5.32 -4.36 -8.50
CA PHE A 206 -5.38 -2.95 -8.90
C PHE A 206 -6.37 -2.14 -8.06
N LYS A 207 -7.54 -2.70 -7.71
CA LYS A 207 -8.48 -2.06 -6.77
C LYS A 207 -7.79 -1.74 -5.43
N ARG A 208 -6.99 -2.67 -4.88
CA ARG A 208 -6.21 -2.40 -3.66
C ARG A 208 -5.15 -1.32 -3.85
N LEU A 209 -4.47 -1.29 -5.00
CA LEU A 209 -3.47 -0.25 -5.29
C LEU A 209 -4.08 1.16 -5.30
N TYR A 210 -5.31 1.33 -5.81
CA TYR A 210 -6.00 2.61 -5.81
C TYR A 210 -6.52 3.05 -4.44
N LYS A 211 -6.68 2.12 -3.50
CA LYS A 211 -7.09 2.42 -2.12
C LYS A 211 -5.93 2.96 -1.28
N ILE A 212 -4.68 2.79 -1.73
CA ILE A 212 -3.52 3.32 -1.01
C ILE A 212 -3.59 4.86 -1.03
N THR A 213 -3.83 5.44 0.13
CA THR A 213 -3.95 6.89 0.28
C THR A 213 -2.58 7.56 0.36
N ASP A 214 -2.56 8.89 0.17
CA ASP A 214 -1.37 9.71 0.41
C ASP A 214 -0.83 9.53 1.84
N LYS A 215 -1.72 9.41 2.83
CA LYS A 215 -1.35 9.15 4.24
C LYS A 215 -0.60 7.83 4.39
N ASP A 216 -1.04 6.78 3.70
CA ASP A 216 -0.40 5.45 3.75
C ASP A 216 0.98 5.49 3.06
N ARG A 217 1.07 6.18 1.92
CA ARG A 217 2.35 6.36 1.22
C ARG A 217 3.34 7.16 2.07
N PHE A 218 2.87 8.22 2.72
CA PHE A 218 3.70 9.04 3.58
C PHE A 218 4.13 8.28 4.84
N ALA A 219 3.23 7.50 5.44
CA ALA A 219 3.59 6.60 6.54
C ALA A 219 4.68 5.60 6.13
N ASN A 220 4.59 5.01 4.93
CA ASN A 220 5.63 4.14 4.41
C ASN A 220 6.97 4.87 4.20
N TYR A 221 6.94 6.13 3.76
CA TYR A 221 8.12 6.98 3.63
C TYR A 221 8.76 7.28 5.00
N LEU A 222 7.96 7.66 6.01
CA LEU A 222 8.44 7.86 7.38
C LEU A 222 9.03 6.57 7.96
N SER A 223 8.34 5.43 7.81
CA SER A 223 8.85 4.11 8.22
C SER A 223 10.18 3.78 7.53
N THR A 224 10.35 4.20 6.28
CA THR A 224 11.63 4.00 5.57
C THR A 224 12.77 4.76 6.24
N ILE A 225 12.52 6.00 6.63
CA ILE A 225 13.49 6.86 7.33
C ILE A 225 13.82 6.30 8.71
N THR A 226 12.81 5.90 9.49
CA THR A 226 13.04 5.30 10.82
C THR A 226 13.85 4.01 10.73
N ASN A 227 13.60 3.17 9.72
CA ASN A 227 14.32 1.91 9.57
C ASN A 227 15.78 2.07 9.14
N ILE A 228 16.22 3.26 8.71
CA ILE A 228 17.65 3.54 8.49
C ILE A 228 18.39 3.70 9.83
N TYR A 229 17.72 4.14 10.89
CA TYR A 229 18.31 4.22 12.22
C TYR A 229 18.59 2.81 12.76
N ASP A 230 17.57 1.95 12.76
CA ASP A 230 17.71 0.53 13.11
C ASP A 230 16.49 -0.30 12.62
N PRO A 231 16.59 -1.64 12.50
CA PRO A 231 15.52 -2.49 11.95
C PRO A 231 14.27 -2.63 12.85
N HIS A 232 14.31 -2.17 14.10
CA HIS A 232 13.23 -2.21 15.08
C HIS A 232 12.62 -0.82 15.36
N THR A 233 13.14 0.24 14.75
CA THR A 233 12.55 1.58 14.80
C THR A 233 11.62 1.79 13.61
N GLU A 234 10.32 1.88 13.89
CA GLU A 234 9.27 2.04 12.89
C GLU A 234 8.29 3.17 13.24
N TYR A 235 7.87 3.91 12.22
CA TYR A 235 6.72 4.80 12.31
C TYR A 235 5.43 4.00 12.10
N SER A 236 4.51 4.06 13.06
CA SER A 236 3.17 3.47 12.93
C SER A 236 2.13 4.56 12.71
N ALA A 237 1.33 4.43 11.65
CA ALA A 237 0.15 5.29 11.46
C ALA A 237 -0.87 5.04 12.60
N PRO A 238 -1.80 5.98 12.91
CA PRO A 238 -2.73 5.83 14.03
C PRO A 238 -3.51 4.51 14.05
N LYS A 239 -3.89 4.01 12.88
CA LYS A 239 -4.58 2.72 12.73
C LYS A 239 -3.69 1.53 13.07
N GLU A 240 -2.48 1.51 12.55
CA GLU A 240 -1.49 0.46 12.84
C GLU A 240 -1.10 0.48 14.32
N LYS A 241 -0.91 1.68 14.89
CA LYS A 241 -0.63 1.86 16.32
C LYS A 241 -1.75 1.31 17.20
N LYS A 242 -3.01 1.60 16.85
CA LYS A 242 -4.17 1.07 17.57
C LYS A 242 -4.19 -0.46 17.53
N SER A 243 -4.00 -1.06 16.35
CA SER A 243 -3.96 -2.52 16.20
C SER A 243 -2.79 -3.16 16.97
N PHE A 244 -1.63 -2.50 16.99
CA PHE A 244 -0.49 -2.92 17.81
C PHE A 244 -0.82 -2.88 19.31
N ASP A 245 -1.43 -1.80 19.79
CA ASP A 245 -1.80 -1.63 21.21
C ASP A 245 -2.86 -2.65 21.65
N GLU A 246 -3.86 -2.92 20.81
CA GLU A 246 -4.86 -3.96 21.05
C GLU A 246 -4.21 -5.35 21.15
N THR A 247 -3.25 -5.64 20.26
CA THR A 247 -2.52 -6.91 20.26
C THR A 247 -1.65 -7.05 21.50
N MET A 248 -0.97 -5.97 21.91
CA MET A 248 -0.06 -5.99 23.07
C MET A 248 -0.80 -5.99 24.41
N SER A 249 -1.90 -5.24 24.52
CA SER A 249 -2.72 -5.22 25.73
C SER A 249 -3.59 -6.47 25.87
N GLY A 250 -3.86 -7.17 24.76
CA GLY A 250 -4.85 -8.24 24.69
C GLY A 250 -6.28 -7.75 24.94
N GLN A 251 -6.48 -6.42 24.97
CA GLN A 251 -7.76 -5.77 25.18
C GLN A 251 -8.24 -5.20 23.86
N PHE A 252 -9.41 -5.68 23.43
CA PHE A 252 -10.08 -5.21 22.23
C PHE A 252 -11.41 -4.58 22.61
N GLU A 253 -11.62 -3.34 22.19
CA GLU A 253 -12.90 -2.65 22.34
C GLU A 253 -13.74 -2.83 21.07
N GLY A 254 -14.81 -3.61 21.17
CA GLY A 254 -15.77 -3.77 20.08
C GLY A 254 -16.88 -4.75 20.42
N ILE A 255 -17.64 -5.13 19.40
CA ILE A 255 -18.77 -6.07 19.56
C ILE A 255 -18.31 -7.50 19.91
N GLY A 256 -17.02 -7.80 19.73
CA GLY A 256 -16.43 -9.11 20.02
C GLY A 256 -16.84 -10.20 19.03
N ALA A 257 -16.83 -9.85 17.74
CA ALA A 257 -17.05 -10.74 16.62
C ALA A 257 -15.91 -10.57 15.61
N ARG A 258 -15.45 -11.68 15.03
CA ARG A 258 -14.51 -11.66 13.92
C ARG A 258 -15.30 -11.46 12.63
N LEU A 259 -14.94 -10.42 11.89
CA LEU A 259 -15.58 -10.04 10.64
C LEU A 259 -14.72 -10.47 9.46
N GLN A 260 -15.37 -10.84 8.36
CA GLN A 260 -14.71 -11.20 7.11
C GLN A 260 -15.49 -10.58 5.93
N PRO A 261 -14.82 -9.83 5.04
CA PRO A 261 -15.47 -9.33 3.84
C PRO A 261 -15.75 -10.49 2.87
N LYS A 262 -16.95 -10.50 2.28
CA LYS A 262 -17.29 -11.36 1.14
C LYS A 262 -16.94 -10.70 -0.19
N GLU A 263 -16.94 -11.49 -1.27
CA GLU A 263 -16.65 -11.03 -2.64
C GLU A 263 -17.66 -9.97 -3.16
N ASP A 264 -18.84 -9.88 -2.55
CA ASP A 264 -19.94 -8.96 -2.90
C ASP A 264 -19.92 -7.65 -2.09
N GLY A 265 -18.89 -7.42 -1.28
CA GLY A 265 -18.77 -6.22 -0.45
C GLY A 265 -19.62 -6.24 0.82
N ILE A 266 -20.23 -7.38 1.15
CA ILE A 266 -20.97 -7.57 2.40
C ILE A 266 -20.01 -8.08 3.48
N ILE A 267 -20.14 -7.54 4.70
CA ILE A 267 -19.35 -8.00 5.85
C ILE A 267 -20.08 -9.18 6.50
N LYS A 268 -19.41 -10.33 6.58
CA LYS A 268 -19.92 -11.53 7.24
C LYS A 268 -19.27 -11.71 8.61
N VAL A 269 -20.05 -12.13 9.60
CA VAL A 269 -19.54 -12.62 10.87
C VAL A 269 -18.97 -14.03 10.69
N SER A 270 -17.65 -14.16 10.81
CA SER A 270 -16.99 -15.48 10.73
C SER A 270 -17.10 -16.24 12.05
N GLU A 271 -16.94 -15.55 13.18
CA GLU A 271 -16.89 -16.16 14.51
C GLU A 271 -17.30 -15.15 15.57
N ILE A 272 -17.99 -15.61 16.63
CA ILE A 272 -18.28 -14.82 17.82
C ILE A 272 -17.29 -15.20 18.91
N ILE A 273 -16.62 -14.21 19.50
CA ILE A 273 -15.65 -14.44 20.58
C ILE A 273 -16.41 -14.84 21.85
N PHE A 274 -15.99 -15.92 22.51
CA PHE A 274 -16.62 -16.39 23.74
C PHE A 274 -16.55 -15.33 24.85
N ASN A 275 -17.63 -15.20 25.64
CA ASN A 275 -17.78 -14.21 26.71
C ASN A 275 -17.74 -12.73 26.25
N SER A 276 -17.86 -12.47 24.95
CA SER A 276 -17.93 -11.12 24.40
C SER A 276 -19.33 -10.50 24.52
N PRO A 277 -19.50 -9.18 24.23
CA PRO A 277 -20.81 -8.55 24.19
C PRO A 277 -21.79 -9.26 23.24
N SER A 278 -21.36 -9.58 22.00
CA SER A 278 -22.20 -10.31 21.04
C SER A 278 -22.59 -11.70 21.54
N TYR A 279 -21.68 -12.40 22.24
CA TYR A 279 -21.99 -13.70 22.85
C TYR A 279 -23.07 -13.59 23.94
N LYS A 280 -22.98 -12.57 24.79
CA LYS A 280 -23.93 -12.34 25.89
C LYS A 280 -25.30 -11.90 25.38
N GLN A 281 -25.35 -11.11 24.31
CA GLN A 281 -26.59 -10.68 23.68
C GLN A 281 -27.27 -11.84 22.93
N GLY A 282 -26.51 -12.69 22.24
CA GLY A 282 -27.00 -13.88 21.55
C GLY A 282 -27.79 -13.65 20.26
N GLU A 283 -28.03 -12.39 19.88
CA GLU A 283 -28.72 -12.02 18.64
C GLU A 283 -27.82 -12.20 17.41
N LEU A 284 -26.54 -11.84 17.51
CA LEU A 284 -25.56 -11.96 16.43
C LEU A 284 -24.92 -13.36 16.43
N LYS A 285 -24.96 -14.05 15.29
CA LYS A 285 -24.44 -15.41 15.13
C LYS A 285 -23.39 -15.51 14.03
N ALA A 286 -22.54 -16.53 14.14
CA ALA A 286 -21.62 -16.87 13.07
C ALA A 286 -22.41 -17.25 11.81
N GLY A 287 -22.10 -16.61 10.69
CA GLY A 287 -22.88 -16.75 9.46
C GLY A 287 -23.61 -15.48 9.04
N ASP A 288 -23.95 -14.61 10.00
CA ASP A 288 -24.78 -13.43 9.78
C ASP A 288 -24.05 -12.38 8.93
N GLU A 289 -24.85 -11.57 8.24
CA GLU A 289 -24.41 -10.50 7.35
C GLU A 289 -24.77 -9.14 7.96
N ILE A 290 -23.79 -8.24 8.01
CA ILE A 290 -23.97 -6.88 8.52
C ILE A 290 -24.14 -5.94 7.33
N HIS A 291 -25.36 -5.43 7.18
CA HIS A 291 -25.69 -4.48 6.10
C HIS A 291 -25.61 -3.03 6.55
N LYS A 292 -25.91 -2.74 7.81
CA LYS A 292 -25.98 -1.37 8.33
C LYS A 292 -25.40 -1.25 9.73
N VAL A 293 -24.80 -0.11 10.03
CA VAL A 293 -24.23 0.22 11.35
C VAL A 293 -24.69 1.61 11.78
N ALA A 294 -24.99 1.78 13.06
CA ALA A 294 -25.41 3.06 13.65
C ALA A 294 -24.50 3.42 14.83
N GLN A 295 -24.17 4.71 14.99
CA GLN A 295 -23.49 5.23 16.17
C GLN A 295 -24.53 5.79 17.16
N GLY A 296 -24.76 5.10 18.27
CA GLY A 296 -25.73 5.51 19.27
C GLY A 296 -27.16 5.55 18.71
N ALA A 297 -27.81 6.72 18.76
CA ALA A 297 -29.17 6.93 18.26
C ALA A 297 -29.22 7.51 16.82
N ALA A 298 -28.09 7.56 16.11
CA ALA A 298 -28.05 8.03 14.74
C ALA A 298 -28.74 7.04 13.77
N GLU A 299 -29.17 7.54 12.61
CA GLU A 299 -29.73 6.69 11.55
C GLU A 299 -28.71 5.63 11.09
N PRO A 300 -29.11 4.37 10.88
CA PRO A 300 -28.21 3.32 10.41
C PRO A 300 -27.65 3.64 9.02
N VAL A 301 -26.33 3.68 8.92
CA VAL A 301 -25.59 3.87 7.67
C VAL A 301 -25.41 2.53 6.99
N ASP A 302 -25.69 2.47 5.69
CA ASP A 302 -25.42 1.30 4.85
C ASP A 302 -23.92 1.16 4.61
N ILE A 303 -23.37 0.01 5.01
CA ILE A 303 -21.95 -0.30 4.92
C ILE A 303 -21.63 -1.27 3.78
N THR A 304 -22.60 -1.56 2.91
CA THR A 304 -22.39 -2.46 1.77
C THR A 304 -21.37 -1.84 0.81
N ASN A 305 -20.29 -2.58 0.52
CA ASN A 305 -19.10 -2.14 -0.23
C ASN A 305 -18.19 -1.12 0.48
N MET A 306 -18.41 -0.82 1.76
CA MET A 306 -17.41 -0.08 2.55
C MET A 306 -16.20 -0.97 2.85
N ASP A 307 -15.04 -0.34 3.04
CA ASP A 307 -13.88 -1.08 3.51
C ASP A 307 -14.08 -1.52 4.96
N MET A 308 -13.50 -2.66 5.33
CA MET A 308 -13.61 -3.21 6.70
C MET A 308 -13.13 -2.25 7.78
N ASP A 309 -12.28 -1.29 7.39
CA ASP A 309 -11.60 -0.36 8.27
C ASP A 309 -12.22 1.06 8.27
N GLU A 310 -13.27 1.29 7.48
CA GLU A 310 -14.05 2.54 7.41
C GLU A 310 -15.43 2.36 8.08
#